data_AF-A0A7W8XHR4-F1
#
_entry.id   AF-A0A7W8XHR4-F1
#
_cell.length_a   1.000
_cell.length_b   1.000
_cell.length_c   1.000
_cell.angle_alpha   90.00
_cell.angle_beta   90.00
_cell.angle_gamma   90.00
#
_symmetry.space_group_name_H-M   'P 1'
#
loop_
_entity.id
_entity.type
_entity.pdbx_description
1 polymer ?
#
loop_
_entity_poly.entity_id
_entity_poly.type
_entity_poly.pdbx_seq_one_letter_code
_entity_poly.pdbx_strand_id
1 'polypeptide(L)'
;MFETLLQSGIATRDLVLELASLLKEPPAPGLFSLFLVLLLLVLVLAFFATVRSRAKALRSAINLVKKTNGASRLQEGFEDIQNRLAKQNGRAARHLADTWKEFRETTIEPRPGTALGVRNSIRPSVFFNLEDMGFSVSGWRFVPGFLVSIGLAATFLGLIAALQQTGESLKGGDQAQVREALTQLLSVASAKFIMSLTGLLCSIVFTAFLRVGGQRLESTMRKLTHEIEIRMNFISLEDLAERQLEAIVEQRDHMQKLNHDLIAAISKPLENALAASNTHVGTMVDDISRSLSTGLAAAMEKAGDRLENASDTLNGLATKISEAAEQFTVAAERTAVGLDGAARRLELVTDNLSRAGSGLADATEPMVEAITGTATTAKQIAEASVEMVQSARKALDSERGVVVAAAESIREQIKSFEARAASYDGQLEKAFKTFSTEIGRSVSEVENHANAVHQQYADALGTLQAVIENAKAFRPESERPAE
;
A
#
# COMPACT_ATOMS: atom_id res chain seq x y z
N MET A 1 -30.96 0.40 -48.69
CA MET A 1 -29.91 -0.13 -47.78
C MET A 1 -28.79 -0.83 -48.54
N PHE A 2 -29.07 -1.70 -49.52
CA PHE A 2 -28.03 -2.35 -50.34
C PHE A 2 -27.29 -1.39 -51.29
N GLU A 3 -28.01 -0.49 -51.98
CA GLU A 3 -27.39 0.52 -52.86
C GLU A 3 -26.53 1.54 -52.10
N THR A 4 -26.98 1.99 -50.92
CA THR A 4 -26.20 2.86 -50.03
C THR A 4 -24.92 2.18 -49.56
N LEU A 5 -24.96 0.86 -49.31
CA LEU A 5 -23.78 0.08 -48.92
C LEU A 5 -22.81 -0.07 -50.10
N LEU A 6 -23.34 -0.26 -51.31
CA LEU A 6 -22.56 -0.37 -52.54
C LEU A 6 -21.88 0.96 -52.92
N GLN A 7 -22.60 2.09 -52.81
CA GLN A 7 -22.04 3.43 -52.97
C GLN A 7 -20.97 3.73 -51.93
N SER A 8 -21.19 3.35 -50.66
CA SER A 8 -20.18 3.53 -49.62
C SER A 8 -18.92 2.70 -49.88
N GLY A 9 -19.07 1.50 -50.46
CA GLY A 9 -17.94 0.66 -50.87
C GLY A 9 -17.13 1.28 -52.02
N ILE A 10 -17.79 1.83 -53.03
CA ILE A 10 -17.14 2.52 -54.15
C ILE A 10 -16.41 3.80 -53.66
N ALA A 11 -17.05 4.60 -52.82
CA ALA A 11 -16.43 5.79 -52.24
C ALA A 11 -15.18 5.44 -51.42
N THR A 12 -15.24 4.36 -50.62
CA THR A 12 -14.09 3.87 -49.85
C THR A 12 -12.95 3.42 -50.76
N ARG A 13 -13.26 2.70 -51.85
CA ARG A 13 -12.27 2.30 -52.85
C ARG A 13 -11.61 3.53 -53.46
N ASP A 14 -12.39 4.49 -53.94
CA ASP A 14 -11.88 5.66 -54.65
C ASP A 14 -10.99 6.53 -53.73
N LEU A 15 -11.34 6.65 -52.45
CA LEU A 15 -10.51 7.31 -51.44
C LEU A 15 -9.16 6.60 -51.24
N VAL A 16 -9.16 5.27 -51.17
CA VAL A 16 -7.92 4.48 -51.06
C VAL A 16 -7.05 4.66 -52.31
N LEU A 17 -7.66 4.74 -53.49
CA LEU A 17 -6.93 4.97 -54.75
C LEU A 17 -6.38 6.38 -54.86
N GLU A 18 -7.12 7.38 -54.39
CA GLU A 18 -6.65 8.77 -54.32
C GLU A 18 -5.44 8.88 -53.36
N LEU A 19 -5.52 8.26 -52.19
CA LEU A 19 -4.39 8.16 -51.26
C LEU A 19 -3.20 7.42 -51.87
N ALA A 20 -3.43 6.33 -52.61
CA ALA A 20 -2.37 5.59 -53.29
C ALA A 20 -1.73 6.42 -54.41
N SER A 21 -2.51 7.23 -55.12
CA SER A 21 -2.03 8.07 -56.23
C SER A 21 -1.05 9.15 -55.78
N LEU A 22 -1.17 9.67 -54.55
CA LEU A 22 -0.20 10.58 -53.92
C LEU A 22 1.19 9.96 -53.79
N LEU A 23 1.27 8.63 -53.73
CA LEU A 23 2.53 7.90 -53.70
C LEU A 23 3.04 7.53 -55.09
N LYS A 24 2.40 7.91 -56.20
CA LYS A 24 2.83 7.54 -57.55
C LYS A 24 4.11 8.28 -58.00
N GLU A 25 4.32 9.49 -57.50
CA GLU A 25 5.43 10.36 -57.88
C GLU A 25 6.82 9.72 -57.60
N PRO A 26 7.81 9.83 -58.50
CA PRO A 26 9.16 9.30 -58.29
C PRO A 26 9.82 9.70 -56.96
N PRO A 27 9.71 10.96 -56.45
CA PRO A 27 10.28 11.35 -55.16
C PRO A 27 9.46 10.89 -53.94
N ALA A 28 8.27 10.31 -54.11
CA ALA A 28 7.36 10.04 -53.00
C ALA A 28 7.95 9.17 -51.86
N PRO A 29 8.69 8.07 -52.13
CA PRO A 29 9.29 7.27 -51.06
C PRO A 29 10.29 8.07 -50.21
N GLY A 30 11.10 8.91 -50.84
CA GLY A 30 12.10 9.74 -50.16
C GLY A 30 11.46 10.83 -49.31
N LEU A 31 10.45 11.52 -49.85
CA LEU A 31 9.71 12.55 -49.12
C LEU A 31 8.96 11.95 -47.92
N PHE A 32 8.36 10.77 -48.09
CA PHE A 32 7.68 10.05 -47.00
C PHE A 32 8.66 9.62 -45.90
N SER A 33 9.82 9.08 -46.27
CA SER A 33 10.88 8.76 -45.31
C SER A 33 11.37 10.00 -44.55
N LEU A 34 11.56 11.13 -45.24
CA LEU A 34 11.95 12.39 -44.61
C LEU A 34 10.88 12.91 -43.65
N PHE A 35 9.61 12.82 -44.04
CA PHE A 35 8.49 13.13 -43.16
C PHE A 35 8.48 12.24 -41.90
N LEU A 36 8.67 10.92 -42.04
CA LEU A 36 8.73 9.99 -40.90
C LEU A 36 9.91 10.31 -39.96
N VAL A 37 11.07 10.67 -40.51
CA VAL A 37 12.24 11.07 -39.71
C VAL A 37 12.00 12.38 -38.98
N LEU A 38 11.35 13.37 -39.62
CA LEU A 38 10.97 14.62 -38.97
C LEU A 38 9.93 14.39 -37.87
N LEU A 39 8.93 13.55 -38.13
CA LEU A 39 7.94 13.13 -37.13
C LEU A 39 8.63 12.43 -35.95
N LEU A 40 9.56 11.51 -36.21
CA LEU A 40 10.37 10.87 -35.17
C LEU A 40 11.11 11.92 -34.34
N LEU A 41 11.76 12.89 -34.97
CA LEU A 41 12.50 13.94 -34.27
C LEU A 41 11.59 14.75 -33.35
N VAL A 42 10.40 15.15 -33.81
CA VAL A 42 9.40 15.84 -32.99
C VAL A 42 8.95 14.97 -31.81
N LEU A 43 8.62 13.71 -32.05
CA LEU A 43 8.19 12.76 -31.02
C LEU A 43 9.28 12.52 -29.98
N VAL A 44 10.53 12.37 -30.41
CA VAL A 44 11.70 12.19 -29.54
C VAL A 44 11.93 13.44 -28.70
N LEU A 45 11.86 14.65 -29.28
CA LEU A 45 11.98 15.90 -28.53
C LEU A 45 10.87 16.07 -27.50
N ALA A 46 9.62 15.79 -27.87
CA ALA A 46 8.48 15.85 -26.95
C ALA A 46 8.60 14.84 -25.80
N PHE A 47 9.05 13.61 -26.11
CA PHE A 47 9.34 12.58 -25.11
C PHE A 47 10.47 13.02 -24.16
N PHE A 48 11.58 13.52 -24.71
CA PHE A 48 12.71 14.03 -23.91
C PHE A 48 12.32 15.21 -23.02
N ALA A 49 11.51 16.14 -23.52
CA ALA A 49 10.99 17.26 -22.73
C ALA A 49 10.14 16.76 -21.55
N THR A 50 9.29 15.77 -21.79
CA THR A 50 8.44 15.13 -20.77
C THR A 50 9.29 14.44 -19.70
N VAL A 51 10.24 13.59 -20.10
CA VAL A 51 11.15 12.89 -19.19
C VAL A 51 12.03 13.88 -18.41
N ARG A 52 12.56 14.91 -19.07
CA ARG A 52 13.38 15.94 -18.43
C ARG A 52 12.60 16.72 -17.38
N SER A 53 11.36 17.11 -17.68
CA SER A 53 10.48 17.81 -16.74
C SER A 53 10.21 16.98 -15.49
N ARG A 54 9.77 15.72 -15.67
CA ARG A 54 9.53 14.77 -14.56
C ARG A 54 10.79 14.50 -13.75
N ALA A 55 11.91 14.21 -14.42
CA ALA A 55 13.19 13.95 -13.75
C ALA A 55 13.75 15.17 -13.02
N LYS A 56 13.44 16.40 -13.48
CA LYS A 56 13.81 17.64 -12.78
C LYS A 56 12.98 17.81 -11.50
N ALA A 57 11.68 17.55 -11.54
CA ALA A 57 10.83 17.58 -10.34
C ALA A 57 11.32 16.58 -9.28
N LEU A 58 11.56 15.32 -9.67
CA LEU A 58 12.09 14.31 -8.75
C LEU A 58 13.48 14.69 -8.20
N ARG A 59 14.39 15.18 -9.03
CA ARG A 59 15.70 15.65 -8.57
C ARG A 59 15.61 16.84 -7.62
N SER A 60 14.63 17.73 -7.84
CA SER A 60 14.39 18.83 -6.93
C SER A 60 13.93 18.31 -5.56
N ALA A 61 13.00 17.35 -5.52
CA ALA A 61 12.57 16.74 -4.27
C ALA A 61 13.72 16.03 -3.55
N ILE A 62 14.54 15.25 -4.29
CA ILE A 62 15.76 14.61 -3.73
C ILE A 62 16.65 15.65 -3.07
N ASN A 63 16.93 16.77 -3.74
CA ASN A 63 17.79 17.81 -3.19
C ASN A 63 17.18 18.49 -1.96
N LEU A 64 15.86 18.64 -1.89
CA LEU A 64 15.17 19.17 -0.71
C LEU A 64 15.29 18.21 0.48
N VAL A 65 14.99 16.93 0.27
CA VAL A 65 15.11 15.88 1.29
C VAL A 65 16.55 15.73 1.78
N LYS A 66 17.53 15.82 0.87
CA LYS A 66 18.96 15.75 1.22
C LYS A 66 19.46 16.90 2.09
N LYS A 67 18.93 18.10 1.90
CA LYS A 67 19.31 19.27 2.70
C LYS A 67 18.92 19.12 4.16
N THR A 68 17.90 18.31 4.43
CA THR A 68 17.44 18.01 5.77
C THR A 68 18.32 16.89 6.36
N ASN A 69 19.33 17.28 7.14
CA ASN A 69 20.28 16.36 7.75
C ASN A 69 19.70 15.75 9.05
N GLY A 70 19.35 14.46 9.00
CA GLY A 70 18.96 13.64 10.16
C GLY A 70 17.45 13.45 10.34
N ALA A 71 17.06 12.36 11.02
CA ALA A 71 15.65 11.95 11.19
C ALA A 71 14.80 12.96 11.99
N SER A 72 15.41 13.67 12.94
CA SER A 72 14.74 14.68 13.76
C SER A 72 14.48 15.98 12.97
N ARG A 73 15.40 16.37 12.08
CA ARG A 73 15.23 17.58 11.25
C ARG A 73 14.28 17.38 10.08
N LEU A 74 14.07 16.14 9.63
CA LEU A 74 13.10 15.87 8.56
C LEU A 74 11.70 16.34 8.98
N GLN A 75 11.32 16.14 10.25
CA GLN A 75 10.05 16.60 10.82
C GLN A 75 9.88 18.12 10.68
N GLU A 76 10.86 18.88 11.17
CA GLU A 76 10.86 20.34 11.07
C GLU A 76 10.87 20.82 9.60
N GLY A 77 11.47 20.03 8.72
CA GLY A 77 11.56 20.31 7.29
C GLY A 77 10.36 19.85 6.46
N PHE A 78 9.41 19.06 6.98
CA PHE A 78 8.31 18.50 6.17
C PHE A 78 7.42 19.61 5.59
N GLU A 79 7.09 20.62 6.40
CA GLU A 79 6.34 21.81 5.99
C GLU A 79 7.12 22.65 4.97
N ASP A 80 8.43 22.89 5.16
CA ASP A 80 9.24 23.63 4.19
C ASP A 80 9.37 22.87 2.86
N ILE A 81 9.55 21.55 2.90
CA ILE A 81 9.59 20.70 1.71
C ILE A 81 8.26 20.78 0.97
N GLN A 82 7.13 20.59 1.66
CA GLN A 82 5.80 20.69 1.04
C GLN A 82 5.57 22.05 0.41
N ASN A 83 5.86 23.14 1.13
CA ASN A 83 5.69 24.50 0.62
C ASN A 83 6.59 24.78 -0.59
N ARG A 84 7.82 24.27 -0.61
CA ARG A 84 8.73 24.41 -1.76
C ARG A 84 8.32 23.56 -2.95
N LEU A 85 7.74 22.37 -2.73
CA LEU A 85 7.20 21.53 -3.79
C LEU A 85 5.94 22.17 -4.39
N ALA A 86 5.03 22.69 -3.56
CA ALA A 86 3.81 23.36 -3.98
C ALA A 86 4.08 24.65 -4.80
N LYS A 87 5.16 25.37 -4.51
CA LYS A 87 5.58 26.57 -5.26
C LYS A 87 6.16 26.25 -6.65
N GLN A 88 6.42 24.99 -6.99
CA GLN A 88 6.99 24.65 -8.29
C GLN A 88 5.94 24.62 -9.40
N ASN A 89 6.25 25.30 -10.50
CA ASN A 89 5.38 25.34 -11.67
C ASN A 89 5.53 24.08 -12.53
N GLY A 90 4.39 23.57 -12.99
CA GLY A 90 4.31 22.45 -13.94
C GLY A 90 3.38 21.34 -13.47
N ARG A 91 2.88 20.54 -14.41
CA ARG A 91 2.00 19.40 -14.10
C ARG A 91 2.72 18.33 -13.27
N ALA A 92 3.97 18.02 -13.62
CA ALA A 92 4.78 17.06 -12.88
C ALA A 92 5.04 17.52 -11.44
N ALA A 93 5.39 18.78 -11.23
CA ALA A 93 5.63 19.33 -9.91
C ALA A 93 4.37 19.31 -9.02
N ARG A 94 3.20 19.61 -9.59
CA ARG A 94 1.90 19.52 -8.88
C ARG A 94 1.60 18.11 -8.41
N HIS A 95 1.64 17.11 -9.31
CA HIS A 95 1.43 15.71 -8.90
C HIS A 95 2.42 15.27 -7.82
N LEU A 96 3.70 15.68 -7.90
CA LEU A 96 4.68 15.39 -6.86
C LEU A 96 4.36 16.06 -5.52
N ALA A 97 3.84 17.28 -5.53
CA ALA A 97 3.41 17.98 -4.32
C ALA A 97 2.16 17.32 -3.71
N ASP A 98 1.21 16.89 -4.53
CA ASP A 98 0.00 16.17 -4.10
C ASP A 98 0.38 14.82 -3.46
N THR A 99 1.22 14.01 -4.12
CA THR A 99 1.73 12.75 -3.56
C THR A 99 2.52 12.97 -2.27
N TRP A 100 3.31 14.05 -2.18
CA TRP A 100 4.02 14.39 -0.95
C TRP A 100 3.05 14.72 0.20
N LYS A 101 1.94 15.41 -0.11
CA LYS A 101 0.90 15.74 0.87
C LYS A 101 0.21 14.47 1.38
N GLU A 102 -0.21 13.58 0.48
CA GLU A 102 -0.82 12.29 0.83
C GLU A 102 0.13 11.44 1.69
N PHE A 103 1.41 11.38 1.31
CA PHE A 103 2.43 10.68 2.09
C PHE A 103 2.60 11.29 3.49
N ARG A 104 2.58 12.61 3.62
CA ARG A 104 2.68 13.28 4.92
C ARG A 104 1.51 12.94 5.84
N GLU A 105 0.30 12.83 5.29
CA GLU A 105 -0.90 12.47 6.05
C GLU A 105 -0.78 11.10 6.73
N THR A 106 0.11 10.21 6.26
CA THR A 106 0.37 8.90 6.88
C THR A 106 1.55 8.91 7.85
N THR A 107 2.25 10.03 8.02
CA THR A 107 3.38 10.14 8.96
C THR A 107 2.90 10.46 10.36
N ILE A 108 3.48 9.80 11.37
CA ILE A 108 3.16 10.03 12.78
C ILE A 108 4.17 11.01 13.34
N GLU A 109 3.70 12.17 13.77
CA GLU A 109 4.53 13.15 14.46
C GLU A 109 4.83 12.70 15.90
N PRO A 110 6.12 12.65 16.29
CA PRO A 110 6.53 12.44 17.67
C PRO A 110 5.90 13.46 18.62
N ARG A 111 5.53 13.01 19.83
CA ARG A 111 5.11 13.92 20.90
C ARG A 111 6.26 14.87 21.27
N PRO A 112 5.97 16.14 21.64
CA PRO A 112 6.99 17.08 22.10
C PRO A 112 7.79 16.47 23.26
N GLY A 113 9.13 16.43 23.14
CA GLY A 113 10.03 15.86 24.17
C GLY A 113 10.53 14.43 23.92
N THR A 114 10.04 13.74 22.88
CA THR A 114 10.58 12.44 22.45
C THR A 114 11.58 12.61 21.31
N ALA A 115 12.82 12.10 21.45
CA ALA A 115 13.88 12.18 20.43
C ALA A 115 13.67 11.27 19.20
N LEU A 116 12.52 10.61 19.12
CA LEU A 116 12.15 9.77 18.00
C LEU A 116 11.87 10.72 16.82
N GLY A 117 12.56 10.56 15.69
CA GLY A 117 12.27 11.34 14.46
C GLY A 117 10.92 10.94 13.83
N VAL A 118 10.62 11.46 12.64
CA VAL A 118 9.37 11.13 11.91
C VAL A 118 9.22 9.62 11.76
N ARG A 119 8.08 9.09 12.23
CA ARG A 119 7.74 7.67 12.17
C ARG A 119 6.76 7.41 11.04
N ASN A 120 6.95 6.30 10.34
CA ASN A 120 5.99 5.85 9.33
C ASN A 120 5.88 4.32 9.39
N SER A 121 4.65 3.83 9.27
CA SER A 121 4.32 2.40 9.16
C SER A 121 4.22 1.93 7.71
N ILE A 122 4.10 2.85 6.76
CA ILE A 122 4.03 2.55 5.33
C ILE A 122 5.32 3.01 4.65
N ARG A 123 5.89 2.17 3.80
CA ARG A 123 7.11 2.53 3.06
C ARG A 123 6.81 3.64 2.03
N PRO A 124 7.71 4.61 1.85
CA PRO A 124 7.51 5.69 0.87
C PRO A 124 7.36 5.18 -0.58
N SER A 125 7.91 4.01 -0.92
CA SER A 125 7.76 3.41 -2.26
C SER A 125 6.31 3.11 -2.65
N VAL A 126 5.39 2.98 -1.68
CA VAL A 126 3.96 2.78 -1.96
C VAL A 126 3.37 4.03 -2.60
N PHE A 127 3.70 5.22 -2.08
CA PHE A 127 3.19 6.50 -2.61
C PHE A 127 4.02 7.00 -3.80
N PHE A 128 5.34 6.90 -3.71
CA PHE A 128 6.27 7.39 -4.72
C PHE A 128 6.55 6.30 -5.78
N ASN A 129 5.53 5.98 -6.55
CA ASN A 129 5.62 5.07 -7.69
C ASN A 129 5.34 5.80 -9.01
N LEU A 130 5.91 5.32 -10.12
CA LEU A 130 5.79 6.02 -11.40
C LEU A 130 4.38 5.91 -12.01
N GLU A 131 3.64 4.86 -11.70
CA GLU A 131 2.35 4.55 -12.32
C GLU A 131 1.25 5.44 -11.75
N ASP A 132 1.07 5.46 -10.43
CA ASP A 132 0.05 6.22 -9.73
C ASP A 132 0.30 7.73 -9.83
N MET A 133 1.57 8.15 -9.83
CA MET A 133 1.92 9.56 -10.07
C MET A 133 1.69 10.03 -11.51
N GLY A 134 1.33 9.13 -12.44
CA GLY A 134 1.22 9.44 -13.86
C GLY A 134 2.56 9.82 -14.52
N PHE A 135 3.68 9.41 -13.91
CA PHE A 135 5.03 9.66 -14.39
C PHE A 135 5.55 8.54 -15.30
N SER A 136 4.80 7.46 -15.43
CA SER A 136 5.12 6.34 -16.30
C SER A 136 5.25 6.79 -17.76
N VAL A 137 6.09 6.06 -18.50
CA VAL A 137 6.23 6.24 -19.95
C VAL A 137 5.18 5.43 -20.72
N SER A 138 4.18 4.86 -20.03
CA SER A 138 3.21 3.93 -20.60
C SER A 138 2.43 4.55 -21.76
N GLY A 139 2.04 5.81 -21.63
CA GLY A 139 1.35 6.57 -22.69
C GLY A 139 2.14 6.73 -23.99
N TRP A 140 3.45 6.43 -24.02
CA TRP A 140 4.27 6.48 -25.23
C TRP A 140 4.55 5.11 -25.85
N ARG A 141 4.05 4.02 -25.24
CA ARG A 141 4.31 2.63 -25.70
C ARG A 141 3.65 2.30 -27.04
N PHE A 142 2.61 3.02 -27.44
CA PHE A 142 1.93 2.79 -28.72
C PHE A 142 2.68 3.38 -29.93
N VAL A 143 3.54 4.38 -29.71
CA VAL A 143 4.20 5.14 -30.78
C VAL A 143 5.09 4.29 -31.70
N PRO A 144 5.96 3.38 -31.18
CA PRO A 144 6.72 2.47 -32.03
C PRO A 144 5.86 1.62 -32.97
N GLY A 145 4.77 1.05 -32.45
CA GLY A 145 3.85 0.23 -33.25
C GLY A 145 3.19 1.06 -34.34
N PHE A 146 2.75 2.27 -33.99
CA PHE A 146 2.13 3.19 -34.93
C PHE A 146 3.04 3.60 -36.09
N LEU A 147 4.34 3.86 -35.83
CA LEU A 147 5.33 4.18 -36.86
C LEU A 147 5.54 3.01 -37.85
N VAL A 148 5.55 1.76 -37.36
CA VAL A 148 5.62 0.57 -38.22
C VAL A 148 4.36 0.44 -39.06
N SER A 149 3.18 0.58 -38.45
CA SER A 149 1.90 0.48 -39.14
C SER A 149 1.76 1.53 -40.24
N ILE A 150 2.20 2.78 -40.00
CA ILE A 150 2.23 3.84 -41.02
C ILE A 150 3.14 3.45 -42.19
N GLY A 151 4.35 2.97 -41.92
CA GLY A 151 5.30 2.55 -42.96
C GLY A 151 4.80 1.37 -43.80
N LEU A 152 4.17 0.38 -43.15
CA LEU A 152 3.56 -0.77 -43.80
C LEU A 152 2.35 -0.38 -44.65
N ALA A 153 1.46 0.48 -44.13
CA ALA A 153 0.30 0.98 -44.88
C ALA A 153 0.74 1.75 -46.13
N ALA A 154 1.73 2.64 -46.01
CA ALA A 154 2.27 3.39 -47.16
C ALA A 154 2.91 2.48 -48.20
N THR A 155 3.57 1.40 -47.78
CA THR A 155 4.16 0.40 -48.70
C THR A 155 3.08 -0.33 -49.48
N PHE A 156 2.01 -0.78 -48.81
CA PHE A 156 0.89 -1.42 -49.50
C PHE A 156 0.16 -0.47 -50.46
N LEU A 157 -0.11 0.76 -50.04
CA LEU A 157 -0.69 1.78 -50.93
C LEU A 157 0.21 2.04 -52.14
N GLY A 158 1.52 2.14 -51.93
CA GLY A 158 2.49 2.32 -53.01
C GLY A 158 2.53 1.14 -53.99
N LEU A 159 2.38 -0.10 -53.51
CA LEU A 159 2.30 -1.29 -54.36
C LEU A 159 0.98 -1.34 -55.16
N ILE A 160 -0.14 -0.95 -54.56
CA ILE A 160 -1.43 -0.83 -55.25
C ILE A 160 -1.32 0.18 -56.40
N ALA A 161 -0.74 1.36 -56.14
CA ALA A 161 -0.52 2.40 -57.16
C ALA A 161 0.37 1.90 -58.30
N ALA A 162 1.45 1.19 -57.98
CA ALA A 162 2.35 0.60 -58.97
C ALA A 162 1.64 -0.44 -59.85
N LEU A 163 0.86 -1.33 -59.25
CA LEU A 163 0.09 -2.35 -59.97
C LEU A 163 -0.95 -1.74 -60.91
N GLN A 164 -1.63 -0.68 -60.49
CA GLN A 164 -2.58 0.03 -61.36
C GLN A 164 -1.89 0.67 -62.56
N GLN A 165 -0.76 1.34 -62.34
CA GLN A 165 0.02 1.95 -63.41
C GLN A 165 0.53 0.89 -64.40
N THR A 166 1.07 -0.23 -63.90
CA THR A 166 1.52 -1.33 -64.75
C THR A 166 0.35 -1.96 -65.51
N GLY A 167 -0.80 -2.14 -64.88
CA GLY A 167 -2.02 -2.65 -65.51
C GLY A 167 -2.56 -1.76 -66.63
N GLU A 168 -2.36 -0.44 -66.56
CA GLU A 168 -2.65 0.49 -67.65
C GLU A 168 -1.66 0.33 -68.81
N SER A 169 -0.35 0.28 -68.53
CA SER A 169 0.69 0.10 -69.55
C SER A 169 0.58 -1.24 -70.30
N LEU A 170 0.08 -2.30 -69.65
CA LEU A 170 -0.12 -3.63 -70.22
C LEU A 170 -1.26 -3.70 -71.27
N LYS A 171 -2.16 -2.71 -71.31
CA LYS A 171 -3.26 -2.67 -72.30
C LYS A 171 -2.78 -2.34 -73.73
N GLY A 172 -1.54 -1.87 -73.90
CA GLY A 172 -0.95 -1.46 -75.18
C GLY A 172 -0.51 -2.59 -76.12
N GLY A 173 -0.46 -3.84 -75.65
CA GLY A 173 -0.25 -5.04 -76.49
C GLY A 173 1.15 -5.27 -77.08
N ASP A 174 2.10 -4.34 -76.92
CA ASP A 174 3.46 -4.46 -77.46
C ASP A 174 4.41 -5.19 -76.48
N GLN A 175 5.18 -6.17 -77.00
CA GLN A 175 6.13 -6.97 -76.22
C GLN A 175 7.24 -6.11 -75.58
N ALA A 176 7.63 -5.00 -76.23
CA ALA A 176 8.59 -4.05 -75.66
C ALA A 176 8.00 -3.29 -74.45
N GLN A 177 6.75 -2.83 -74.56
CA GLN A 177 6.03 -2.13 -73.49
C GLN A 177 5.77 -3.02 -72.28
N VAL A 178 5.50 -4.32 -72.49
CA VAL A 178 5.36 -5.29 -71.39
C VAL A 178 6.66 -5.43 -70.60
N ARG A 179 7.81 -5.55 -71.27
CA ARG A 179 9.11 -5.67 -70.60
C ARG A 179 9.46 -4.41 -69.81
N GLU A 180 9.19 -3.24 -70.38
CA GLU A 180 9.39 -1.95 -69.71
C GLU A 180 8.49 -1.80 -68.48
N ALA A 181 7.19 -2.12 -68.61
CA ALA A 181 6.23 -2.06 -67.51
C ALA A 181 6.58 -3.01 -66.35
N LEU A 182 7.10 -4.21 -66.63
CA LEU A 182 7.59 -5.14 -65.61
C LEU A 182 8.85 -4.64 -64.91
N THR A 183 9.78 -4.05 -65.67
CA THR A 183 11.01 -3.46 -65.10
C THR A 183 10.68 -2.27 -64.21
N GLN A 184 9.75 -1.41 -64.65
CA GLN A 184 9.25 -0.28 -63.89
C GLN A 184 8.51 -0.73 -62.62
N LEU A 185 7.68 -1.79 -62.70
CA LEU A 185 7.00 -2.35 -61.53
C LEU A 185 8.00 -2.80 -60.47
N LEU A 186 9.04 -3.55 -60.85
CA LEU A 186 10.07 -4.02 -59.91
C LEU A 186 10.84 -2.85 -59.28
N SER A 187 11.19 -1.84 -60.08
CA SER A 187 11.87 -0.63 -59.59
C SER A 187 10.99 0.16 -58.62
N VAL A 188 9.72 0.40 -58.95
CA VAL A 188 8.78 1.11 -58.08
C VAL A 188 8.53 0.30 -56.81
N ALA A 189 8.26 -1.01 -56.92
CA ALA A 189 8.03 -1.89 -55.78
C ALA A 189 9.22 -1.91 -54.80
N SER A 190 10.45 -2.05 -55.31
CA SER A 190 11.67 -1.99 -54.49
C SER A 190 11.82 -0.65 -53.76
N ALA A 191 11.52 0.48 -54.44
CA ALA A 191 11.54 1.80 -53.82
C ALA A 191 10.44 1.96 -52.74
N LYS A 192 9.27 1.29 -52.89
CA LYS A 192 8.21 1.34 -51.88
C LYS A 192 8.57 0.64 -50.57
N PHE A 193 9.42 -0.40 -50.61
CA PHE A 193 9.90 -1.06 -49.38
C PHE A 193 10.71 -0.12 -48.47
N ILE A 194 11.35 0.92 -49.01
CA ILE A 194 12.11 1.92 -48.22
C ILE A 194 11.20 2.63 -47.22
N MET A 195 9.92 2.82 -47.54
CA MET A 195 8.95 3.46 -46.64
C MET A 195 8.68 2.60 -45.40
N SER A 196 8.45 1.29 -45.57
CA SER A 196 8.32 0.35 -44.45
C SER A 196 9.62 0.22 -43.65
N LEU A 197 10.77 0.15 -44.33
CA LEU A 197 12.07 0.07 -43.68
C LEU A 197 12.34 1.30 -42.79
N THR A 198 11.97 2.48 -43.28
CA THR A 198 12.10 3.73 -42.52
C THR A 198 11.18 3.71 -41.29
N GLY A 199 9.92 3.28 -41.44
CA GLY A 199 8.99 3.15 -40.31
C GLY A 199 9.52 2.20 -39.23
N LEU A 200 10.09 1.06 -39.63
CA LEU A 200 10.75 0.12 -38.71
C LEU A 200 11.97 0.74 -38.03
N LEU A 201 12.85 1.41 -38.78
CA LEU A 201 14.01 2.10 -38.22
C LEU A 201 13.59 3.14 -37.17
N CYS A 202 12.61 3.99 -37.50
CA CYS A 202 12.08 4.99 -36.57
C CYS A 202 11.47 4.34 -35.32
N SER A 203 10.78 3.21 -35.47
CA SER A 203 10.22 2.44 -34.36
C SER A 203 11.28 1.88 -33.41
N ILE A 204 12.36 1.31 -33.97
CA ILE A 204 13.50 0.79 -33.19
C ILE A 204 14.16 1.94 -32.42
N VAL A 205 14.45 3.05 -33.11
CA VAL A 205 15.08 4.23 -32.49
C VAL A 205 14.21 4.80 -31.38
N PHE A 206 12.91 4.98 -31.61
CA PHE A 206 11.99 5.48 -30.58
C PHE A 206 11.89 4.51 -29.38
N THR A 207 11.86 3.21 -29.63
CA THR A 207 11.81 2.18 -28.58
C THR A 207 13.05 2.24 -27.68
N ALA A 208 14.23 2.45 -28.25
CA ALA A 208 15.46 2.63 -27.48
C ALA A 208 15.36 3.86 -26.54
N PHE A 209 14.89 5.00 -27.05
CA PHE A 209 14.67 6.19 -26.23
C PHE A 209 13.61 5.95 -25.14
N LEU A 210 12.52 5.27 -25.47
CA LEU A 210 11.46 4.92 -24.52
C LEU A 210 12.01 4.12 -23.33
N ARG A 211 12.83 3.10 -23.59
CA ARG A 211 13.47 2.28 -22.55
C ARG A 211 14.43 3.08 -21.68
N VAL A 212 15.33 3.86 -22.29
CA VAL A 212 16.31 4.68 -21.57
C VAL A 212 15.62 5.75 -20.71
N GLY A 213 14.59 6.41 -21.26
CA GLY A 213 13.81 7.41 -20.53
C GLY A 213 13.05 6.82 -19.35
N GLY A 214 12.43 5.65 -19.52
CA GLY A 214 11.75 4.90 -18.47
C GLY A 214 12.69 4.53 -17.33
N GLN A 215 13.81 3.85 -17.64
CA GLN A 215 14.82 3.47 -16.65
C GLN A 215 15.39 4.67 -15.89
N ARG A 216 15.56 5.82 -16.57
CA ARG A 216 16.05 7.05 -15.93
C ARG A 216 15.06 7.60 -14.92
N LEU A 217 13.77 7.63 -15.24
CA LEU A 217 12.73 8.06 -14.30
C LEU A 217 12.64 7.10 -13.11
N GLU A 218 12.68 5.81 -13.37
CA GLU A 218 12.59 4.77 -12.34
C GLU A 218 13.77 4.81 -11.37
N SER A 219 14.99 4.94 -11.90
CA SER A 219 16.20 5.13 -11.09
C SER A 219 16.15 6.42 -10.27
N THR A 220 15.59 7.50 -10.81
CA THR A 220 15.44 8.76 -10.07
C THR A 220 14.39 8.63 -8.97
N MET A 221 13.28 7.94 -9.24
CA MET A 221 12.24 7.68 -8.24
C MET A 221 12.77 6.82 -7.09
N ARG A 222 13.48 5.72 -7.41
CA ARG A 222 14.12 4.88 -6.39
C ARG A 222 15.10 5.65 -5.51
N LYS A 223 15.82 6.61 -6.08
CA LYS A 223 16.70 7.50 -5.30
C LYS A 223 15.89 8.41 -4.37
N LEU A 224 14.77 8.96 -4.83
CA LEU A 224 13.89 9.75 -3.97
C LEU A 224 13.35 8.92 -2.81
N THR A 225 12.78 7.74 -3.09
CA THR A 225 12.23 6.86 -2.04
C THR A 225 13.30 6.46 -1.04
N HIS A 226 14.49 6.07 -1.51
CA HIS A 226 15.60 5.70 -0.65
C HIS A 226 16.04 6.85 0.26
N GLU A 227 16.16 8.07 -0.27
CA GLU A 227 16.60 9.23 0.53
C GLU A 227 15.57 9.65 1.58
N ILE A 228 14.27 9.44 1.30
CA ILE A 228 13.19 9.62 2.28
C ILE A 228 13.29 8.51 3.34
N GLU A 229 13.42 7.26 2.92
CA GLU A 229 13.42 6.09 3.81
C GLU A 229 14.58 6.11 4.81
N ILE A 230 15.82 6.41 4.38
CA ILE A 230 16.97 6.48 5.30
C ILE A 230 16.91 7.66 6.28
N ARG A 231 15.98 8.59 6.09
CA ARG A 231 15.75 9.76 6.97
C ARG A 231 14.49 9.63 7.81
N MET A 232 13.77 8.52 7.69
CA MET A 232 12.62 8.21 8.54
C MET A 232 12.96 7.08 9.49
N ASN A 233 12.24 7.03 10.61
CA ASN A 233 12.24 5.87 11.48
C ASN A 233 11.09 4.94 11.06
N PHE A 234 11.41 3.90 10.29
CA PHE A 234 10.42 2.90 9.89
C PHE A 234 10.05 2.03 11.09
N ILE A 235 8.76 1.93 11.37
CA ILE A 235 8.22 1.05 12.42
C ILE A 235 7.20 0.18 11.75
N SER A 236 7.43 -1.14 11.79
CA SER A 236 6.47 -2.06 11.20
C SER A 236 5.19 -2.10 12.05
N LEU A 237 4.07 -2.49 11.44
CA LEU A 237 2.81 -2.63 12.17
C LEU A 237 2.91 -3.72 13.24
N GLU A 238 3.75 -4.73 13.00
CA GLU A 238 4.06 -5.82 13.93
C GLU A 238 4.85 -5.31 15.15
N ASP A 239 5.91 -4.50 14.96
CA ASP A 239 6.66 -3.88 16.08
C ASP A 239 5.74 -2.94 16.89
N LEU A 240 4.84 -2.22 16.21
CA LEU A 240 3.85 -1.37 16.89
C LEU A 240 2.85 -2.22 17.69
N ALA A 241 2.37 -3.33 17.13
CA ALA A 241 1.44 -4.24 17.80
C ALA A 241 2.09 -4.93 19.01
N GLU A 242 3.36 -5.33 18.90
CA GLU A 242 4.14 -5.89 20.01
C GLU A 242 4.31 -4.89 21.15
N ARG A 243 4.70 -3.64 20.85
CA ARG A 243 4.78 -2.56 21.86
C ARG A 243 3.43 -2.26 22.50
N GLN A 244 2.34 -2.34 21.74
CA GLN A 244 0.99 -2.16 22.28
C GLN A 244 0.62 -3.30 23.23
N LEU A 245 0.95 -4.54 22.88
CA LEU A 245 0.75 -5.70 23.75
C LEU A 245 1.55 -5.57 25.05
N GLU A 246 2.82 -5.17 24.97
CA GLU A 246 3.68 -4.94 26.13
C GLU A 246 3.08 -3.86 27.07
N ALA A 247 2.65 -2.72 26.51
CA ALA A 247 2.01 -1.67 27.29
C ALA A 247 0.69 -2.12 27.96
N ILE A 248 -0.10 -2.97 27.31
CA ILE A 248 -1.33 -3.53 27.90
C ILE A 248 -1.00 -4.47 29.06
N VAL A 249 0.04 -5.31 28.91
CA VAL A 249 0.51 -6.20 29.98
C VAL A 249 1.00 -5.39 31.19
N GLU A 250 1.81 -4.36 30.97
CA GLU A 250 2.27 -3.47 32.04
C GLU A 250 1.12 -2.74 32.75
N GLN A 251 0.11 -2.29 32.00
CA GLN A 251 -1.08 -1.64 32.56
C GLN A 251 -1.89 -2.61 33.42
N ARG A 252 -2.05 -3.86 32.97
CA ARG A 252 -2.73 -4.93 33.75
C ARG A 252 -2.01 -5.15 35.08
N ASP A 253 -0.69 -5.24 35.06
CA ASP A 253 0.11 -5.47 36.26
C ASP A 253 0.02 -4.27 37.23
N HIS A 254 -0.03 -3.04 36.72
CA HIS A 254 -0.31 -1.84 37.53
C HIS A 254 -1.71 -1.86 38.17
N MET A 255 -2.74 -2.28 37.43
CA MET A 255 -4.11 -2.39 37.96
C MET A 255 -4.23 -3.45 39.07
N GLN A 256 -3.54 -4.58 38.94
CA GLN A 256 -3.50 -5.59 40.00
C GLN A 256 -2.88 -5.05 41.28
N LYS A 257 -1.77 -4.30 41.18
CA LYS A 257 -1.15 -3.63 42.34
C LYS A 257 -2.08 -2.60 42.97
N LEU A 258 -2.68 -1.73 42.16
CA LEU A 258 -3.63 -0.73 42.65
C LEU A 258 -4.80 -1.37 43.41
N ASN A 259 -5.38 -2.44 42.86
CA ASN A 259 -6.50 -3.14 43.51
C ASN A 259 -6.08 -3.74 44.86
N HIS A 260 -4.88 -4.36 44.92
CA HIS A 260 -4.32 -4.87 46.17
C HIS A 260 -4.12 -3.76 47.23
N ASP A 261 -3.56 -2.62 46.83
CA ASP A 261 -3.32 -1.47 47.72
C ASP A 261 -4.64 -0.87 48.23
N LEU A 262 -5.67 -0.81 47.39
CA LEU A 262 -7.00 -0.28 47.73
C LEU A 262 -7.72 -1.18 48.75
N ILE A 263 -7.64 -2.50 48.58
CA ILE A 263 -8.18 -3.48 49.54
C ILE A 263 -7.48 -3.32 50.90
N ALA A 264 -6.16 -3.20 50.91
CA ALA A 264 -5.39 -3.02 52.14
C ALA A 264 -5.73 -1.70 52.86
N ALA A 265 -5.95 -0.61 52.11
CA ALA A 265 -6.31 0.69 52.65
C ALA A 265 -7.71 0.75 53.26
N ILE A 266 -8.67 -0.05 52.76
CA ILE A 266 -10.06 -0.10 53.26
C ILE A 266 -10.22 -1.06 54.46
N SER A 267 -9.53 -2.20 54.47
CA SER A 267 -9.72 -3.24 55.50
C SER A 267 -9.29 -2.79 56.90
N LYS A 268 -8.15 -2.09 57.00
CA LYS A 268 -7.53 -1.70 58.28
C LYS A 268 -8.37 -0.72 59.12
N PRO A 269 -8.94 0.36 58.55
CA PRO A 269 -9.76 1.30 59.31
C PRO A 269 -11.08 0.69 59.78
N LEU A 270 -11.66 -0.21 58.98
CA LEU A 270 -12.93 -0.87 59.31
C LEU A 270 -12.79 -1.78 60.53
N GLU A 271 -11.70 -2.56 60.61
CA GLU A 271 -11.37 -3.39 61.78
C GLU A 271 -11.20 -2.56 63.06
N ASN A 272 -10.54 -1.41 62.97
CA ASN A 272 -10.29 -0.54 64.12
C ASN A 272 -11.57 0.17 64.62
N ALA A 273 -12.46 0.59 63.72
CA ALA A 273 -13.71 1.25 64.09
C ALA A 273 -14.66 0.32 64.85
N LEU A 274 -14.70 -0.97 64.48
CA LEU A 274 -15.50 -1.98 65.16
C LEU A 274 -15.01 -2.29 66.59
N ALA A 275 -13.71 -2.09 66.87
CA ALA A 275 -13.13 -2.30 68.20
C ALA A 275 -13.39 -1.14 69.19
N ALA A 276 -13.61 0.08 68.71
CA ALA A 276 -13.70 1.28 69.56
C ALA A 276 -15.09 1.53 70.19
N SER A 277 -16.13 0.81 69.77
CA SER A 277 -17.54 1.13 70.11
C SER A 277 -18.00 0.76 71.53
N ASN A 278 -17.13 0.29 72.44
CA ASN A 278 -17.54 -0.34 73.71
C ASN A 278 -17.16 0.39 75.03
N THR A 279 -16.64 1.62 74.98
CA THR A 279 -16.18 2.30 76.22
C THR A 279 -16.26 3.83 76.11
N HIS A 280 -17.27 4.45 76.74
CA HIS A 280 -17.22 5.74 77.48
C HIS A 280 -18.59 6.48 77.53
N VAL A 281 -19.40 6.22 78.57
CA VAL A 281 -20.60 7.03 78.91
C VAL A 281 -20.66 7.44 80.40
N GLY A 282 -19.80 6.89 81.28
CA GLY A 282 -19.99 6.94 82.73
C GLY A 282 -19.50 8.18 83.50
N THR A 283 -18.68 9.07 82.93
CA THR A 283 -17.95 10.09 83.71
C THR A 283 -18.47 11.52 83.56
N MET A 284 -19.52 11.76 82.76
CA MET A 284 -19.96 13.12 82.41
C MET A 284 -20.95 13.75 83.40
N VAL A 285 -21.56 12.95 84.30
CA VAL A 285 -22.71 13.38 85.12
C VAL A 285 -22.28 14.03 86.45
N ASP A 286 -21.12 13.65 87.00
CA ASP A 286 -20.69 14.07 88.33
C ASP A 286 -20.06 15.48 88.34
N ASP A 287 -19.40 15.86 87.24
CA ASP A 287 -18.75 17.18 87.09
C ASP A 287 -19.76 18.33 86.89
N ILE A 288 -20.98 18.03 86.41
CA ILE A 288 -22.01 19.03 86.14
C ILE A 288 -22.61 19.58 87.44
N SER A 289 -22.72 18.74 88.47
CA SER A 289 -23.42 19.09 89.72
C SER A 289 -22.63 20.08 90.59
N ARG A 290 -21.29 20.00 90.55
CA ARG A 290 -20.40 20.85 91.35
C ARG A 290 -20.11 22.22 90.73
N SER A 291 -20.17 22.31 89.40
CA SER A 291 -19.91 23.55 88.65
C SER A 291 -21.08 24.56 88.74
N LEU A 292 -22.30 24.06 88.95
CA LEU A 292 -23.54 24.87 88.84
C LEU A 292 -23.77 25.82 90.03
N SER A 293 -23.30 25.49 91.23
CA SER A 293 -23.62 26.22 92.47
C SER A 293 -22.79 27.50 92.63
N THR A 294 -21.48 27.44 92.37
CA THR A 294 -20.58 28.58 92.58
C THR A 294 -20.50 29.51 91.37
N GLY A 295 -20.77 29.00 90.17
CA GLY A 295 -20.78 29.79 88.93
C GLY A 295 -21.98 30.73 88.81
N LEU A 296 -23.12 30.40 89.41
CA LEU A 296 -24.38 31.13 89.21
C LEU A 296 -24.38 32.53 89.83
N ALA A 297 -23.74 32.72 90.98
CA ALA A 297 -23.68 34.03 91.65
C ALA A 297 -22.75 35.02 90.91
N ALA A 298 -21.57 34.56 90.47
CA ALA A 298 -20.67 35.36 89.63
C ALA A 298 -21.22 35.56 88.21
N ALA A 299 -22.06 34.65 87.71
CA ALA A 299 -22.73 34.78 86.43
C ALA A 299 -23.82 35.86 86.43
N MET A 300 -24.49 36.14 87.56
CA MET A 300 -25.56 37.15 87.62
C MET A 300 -25.04 38.59 87.56
N GLU A 301 -23.92 38.88 88.21
CA GLU A 301 -23.28 40.21 88.14
C GLU A 301 -22.64 40.45 86.77
N LYS A 302 -21.97 39.42 86.22
CA LYS A 302 -21.46 39.44 84.84
C LYS A 302 -22.58 39.40 83.80
N ALA A 303 -23.78 38.93 84.15
CA ALA A 303 -24.95 38.96 83.29
C ALA A 303 -25.52 40.38 83.17
N GLY A 304 -25.44 41.21 84.22
CA GLY A 304 -25.81 42.63 84.16
C GLY A 304 -24.98 43.39 83.12
N ASP A 305 -23.64 43.33 83.24
CA ASP A 305 -22.71 43.96 82.30
C ASP A 305 -22.76 43.34 80.88
N ARG A 306 -23.08 42.04 80.80
CA ARG A 306 -23.29 41.37 79.51
C ARG A 306 -24.64 41.71 78.89
N LEU A 307 -25.68 42.05 79.66
CA LEU A 307 -27.00 42.38 79.11
C LEU A 307 -27.01 43.76 78.44
N GLU A 308 -26.24 44.71 79.00
CA GLU A 308 -26.05 46.03 78.40
C GLU A 308 -25.18 45.94 77.13
N ASN A 309 -24.03 45.26 77.20
CA ASN A 309 -23.23 44.96 76.00
C ASN A 309 -23.97 44.07 74.99
N ALA A 310 -24.82 43.14 75.45
CA ALA A 310 -25.66 42.30 74.60
C ALA A 310 -26.73 43.11 73.90
N SER A 311 -27.27 44.17 74.51
CA SER A 311 -28.23 45.04 73.80
C SER A 311 -27.56 45.77 72.63
N ASP A 312 -26.36 46.31 72.83
CA ASP A 312 -25.60 46.95 71.75
C ASP A 312 -25.13 45.94 70.69
N THR A 313 -24.66 44.76 71.11
CA THR A 313 -24.31 43.70 70.15
C THR A 313 -25.53 43.12 69.47
N LEU A 314 -26.70 43.01 70.10
CA LEU A 314 -27.95 42.54 69.49
C LEU A 314 -28.47 43.54 68.46
N ASN A 315 -28.31 44.84 68.69
CA ASN A 315 -28.68 45.87 67.71
C ASN A 315 -27.75 45.80 66.48
N GLY A 316 -26.44 45.59 66.72
CA GLY A 316 -25.46 45.28 65.66
C GLY A 316 -25.66 43.91 64.99
N LEU A 317 -26.17 42.92 65.72
CA LEU A 317 -26.49 41.58 65.23
C LEU A 317 -27.73 41.65 64.34
N ALA A 318 -28.75 42.43 64.71
CA ALA A 318 -29.96 42.60 63.92
C ALA A 318 -29.66 43.24 62.55
N THR A 319 -28.75 44.22 62.51
CA THR A 319 -28.26 44.83 61.27
C THR A 319 -27.45 43.83 60.45
N LYS A 320 -26.49 43.12 61.05
CA LYS A 320 -25.69 42.10 60.35
C LYS A 320 -26.49 40.88 59.91
N ILE A 321 -27.52 40.49 60.66
CA ILE A 321 -28.46 39.41 60.28
C ILE A 321 -29.32 39.86 59.11
N SER A 322 -29.72 41.13 59.06
CA SER A 322 -30.45 41.66 57.90
C SER A 322 -29.57 41.68 56.65
N GLU A 323 -28.32 42.13 56.76
CA GLU A 323 -27.34 42.08 55.66
C GLU A 323 -27.00 40.64 55.26
N ALA A 324 -26.83 39.73 56.23
CA ALA A 324 -26.56 38.33 55.97
C ALA A 324 -27.77 37.62 55.35
N ALA A 325 -29.00 37.97 55.75
CA ALA A 325 -30.22 37.44 55.15
C ALA A 325 -30.34 37.87 53.69
N GLU A 326 -30.04 39.14 53.37
CA GLU A 326 -30.03 39.63 52.00
C GLU A 326 -28.95 38.94 51.15
N GLN A 327 -27.74 38.77 51.68
CA GLN A 327 -26.69 38.00 51.01
C GLN A 327 -27.04 36.52 50.86
N PHE A 328 -27.73 35.93 51.82
CA PHE A 328 -28.18 34.55 51.78
C PHE A 328 -29.27 34.34 50.74
N THR A 329 -30.20 35.28 50.58
CA THR A 329 -31.21 35.26 49.51
C THR A 329 -30.54 35.30 48.13
N VAL A 330 -29.55 36.19 47.92
CA VAL A 330 -28.80 36.26 46.67
C VAL A 330 -27.96 34.99 46.41
N ALA A 331 -27.36 34.41 47.45
CA ALA A 331 -26.61 33.15 47.35
C ALA A 331 -27.52 31.95 47.08
N ALA A 332 -28.72 31.92 47.67
CA ALA A 332 -29.73 30.89 47.45
C ALA A 332 -30.27 30.94 46.01
N GLU A 333 -30.54 32.14 45.45
CA GLU A 333 -30.92 32.30 44.04
C GLU A 333 -29.83 31.80 43.09
N ARG A 334 -28.57 32.18 43.32
CA ARG A 334 -27.44 31.69 42.50
C ARG A 334 -27.27 30.17 42.59
N THR A 335 -27.51 29.60 43.77
CA THR A 335 -27.43 28.15 43.99
C THR A 335 -28.59 27.43 43.30
N ALA A 336 -29.80 27.98 43.34
CA ALA A 336 -30.96 27.43 42.62
C ALA A 336 -30.74 27.43 41.09
N VAL A 337 -30.17 28.51 40.53
CA VAL A 337 -29.79 28.59 39.11
C VAL A 337 -28.66 27.60 38.78
N GLY A 338 -27.67 27.44 39.67
CA GLY A 338 -26.60 26.46 39.51
C GLY A 338 -27.08 25.00 39.55
N LEU A 339 -28.05 24.71 40.42
CA LEU A 339 -28.67 23.39 40.54
C LEU A 339 -29.54 23.03 39.32
N ASP A 340 -30.29 23.99 38.75
CA ASP A 340 -31.01 23.79 37.48
C ASP A 340 -30.04 23.46 36.33
N GLY A 341 -28.90 24.17 36.28
CA GLY A 341 -27.83 23.89 35.31
C GLY A 341 -27.16 22.52 35.51
N ALA A 342 -27.03 22.05 36.75
CA ALA A 342 -26.49 20.73 37.05
C ALA A 342 -27.48 19.61 36.70
N ALA A 343 -28.78 19.81 36.98
CA ALA A 343 -29.84 18.86 36.63
C ALA A 343 -29.92 18.64 35.11
N ARG A 344 -29.88 19.70 34.30
CA ARG A 344 -29.87 19.58 32.83
C ARG A 344 -28.63 18.88 32.28
N ARG A 345 -27.47 19.07 32.92
CA ARG A 345 -26.23 18.37 32.54
C ARG A 345 -26.31 16.89 32.88
N LEU A 346 -26.87 16.53 34.03
CA LEU A 346 -27.11 15.14 34.40
C LEU A 346 -28.09 14.47 33.43
N GLU A 347 -29.15 15.16 33.02
CA GLU A 347 -30.10 14.67 32.02
C GLU A 347 -29.43 14.39 30.66
N LEU A 348 -28.57 15.29 30.19
CA LEU A 348 -27.74 15.08 28.99
C LEU A 348 -26.77 13.92 29.12
N VAL A 349 -26.16 13.73 30.30
CA VAL A 349 -25.23 12.61 30.55
C VAL A 349 -25.99 11.28 30.59
N THR A 350 -27.16 11.24 31.20
CA THR A 350 -28.02 10.04 31.24
C THR A 350 -28.51 9.66 29.85
N ASP A 351 -28.88 10.64 29.01
CA ASP A 351 -29.33 10.40 27.64
C ASP A 351 -28.17 9.90 26.74
N ASN A 352 -26.97 10.44 26.94
CA ASN A 352 -25.77 9.94 26.25
C ASN A 352 -25.34 8.55 26.73
N LEU A 353 -25.46 8.24 28.03
CA LEU A 353 -25.21 6.90 28.58
C LEU A 353 -26.22 5.87 28.07
N SER A 354 -27.49 6.25 27.95
CA SER A 354 -28.54 5.40 27.38
C SER A 354 -28.26 5.08 25.91
N ARG A 355 -27.91 6.10 25.10
CA ARG A 355 -27.50 5.92 23.69
C ARG A 355 -26.20 5.12 23.53
N ALA A 356 -25.24 5.27 24.43
CA ALA A 356 -24.02 4.46 24.42
C ALA A 356 -24.31 2.99 24.79
N GLY A 357 -25.21 2.76 25.75
CA GLY A 357 -25.65 1.42 26.13
C GLY A 357 -26.39 0.69 25.01
N SER A 358 -27.28 1.39 24.28
CA SER A 358 -27.94 0.81 23.11
C SER A 358 -26.97 0.57 21.96
N GLY A 359 -26.05 1.51 21.68
CA GLY A 359 -25.04 1.33 20.64
C GLY A 359 -24.07 0.17 20.91
N LEU A 360 -23.77 -0.12 22.18
CA LEU A 360 -22.95 -1.27 22.56
C LEU A 360 -23.71 -2.60 22.44
N ALA A 361 -25.01 -2.61 22.75
CA ALA A 361 -25.88 -3.76 22.55
C ALA A 361 -26.02 -4.09 21.04
N ASP A 362 -26.25 -3.06 20.21
CA ASP A 362 -26.36 -3.20 18.75
C ASP A 362 -25.03 -3.59 18.08
N ALA A 363 -23.88 -3.27 18.69
CA ALA A 363 -22.56 -3.66 18.19
C ALA A 363 -22.16 -5.10 18.55
N THR A 364 -22.88 -5.78 19.45
CA THR A 364 -22.52 -7.12 19.92
C THR A 364 -22.83 -8.20 18.87
N GLU A 365 -23.96 -8.07 18.16
CA GLU A 365 -24.41 -9.01 17.13
C GLU A 365 -23.49 -9.04 15.89
N PRO A 366 -23.09 -7.90 15.28
CA PRO A 366 -22.15 -7.90 14.16
C PRO A 366 -20.73 -8.34 14.57
N MET A 367 -20.35 -8.19 15.84
CA MET A 367 -19.04 -8.67 16.32
C MET A 367 -18.98 -10.20 16.42
N VAL A 368 -20.07 -10.84 16.85
CA VAL A 368 -20.20 -12.31 16.84
C VAL A 368 -20.24 -12.84 15.40
N GLU A 369 -20.93 -12.15 14.50
CA GLU A 369 -20.96 -12.48 13.08
C GLU A 369 -19.57 -12.31 12.41
N ALA A 370 -18.82 -11.26 12.77
CA ALA A 370 -17.45 -11.08 12.29
C ALA A 370 -16.48 -12.15 12.81
N ILE A 371 -16.61 -12.57 14.08
CA ILE A 371 -15.79 -13.64 14.67
C ILE A 371 -16.07 -14.99 13.99
N THR A 372 -17.34 -15.33 13.76
CA THR A 372 -17.74 -16.56 13.07
C THR A 372 -17.40 -16.53 11.57
N GLY A 373 -17.54 -15.38 10.91
CA GLY A 373 -17.09 -15.15 9.53
C GLY A 373 -15.57 -15.28 9.35
N THR A 374 -14.79 -14.83 10.33
CA THR A 374 -13.32 -14.96 10.33
C THR A 374 -12.91 -16.42 10.53
N ALA A 375 -13.54 -17.13 11.46
CA ALA A 375 -13.24 -18.55 11.72
C ALA A 375 -13.58 -19.45 10.52
N THR A 376 -14.70 -19.18 9.82
CA THR A 376 -15.08 -19.92 8.61
C THR A 376 -14.15 -19.64 7.44
N THR A 377 -13.74 -18.39 7.26
CA THR A 377 -12.76 -17.99 6.23
C THR A 377 -11.39 -18.63 6.49
N ALA A 378 -10.91 -18.65 7.74
CA ALA A 378 -9.67 -19.32 8.12
C ALA A 378 -9.71 -20.82 7.83
N LYS A 379 -10.84 -21.49 8.10
CA LYS A 379 -11.04 -22.90 7.77
C LYS A 379 -11.00 -23.15 6.25
N GLN A 380 -11.65 -22.30 5.45
CA GLN A 380 -11.64 -22.41 3.99
C GLN A 380 -10.23 -22.22 3.41
N ILE A 381 -9.47 -21.25 3.93
CA ILE A 381 -8.07 -21.01 3.54
C ILE A 381 -7.20 -22.23 3.88
N ALA A 382 -7.39 -22.83 5.06
CA ALA A 382 -6.65 -24.03 5.45
C ALA A 382 -6.98 -25.22 4.54
N GLU A 383 -8.24 -25.45 4.19
CA GLU A 383 -8.67 -26.52 3.27
C GLU A 383 -8.10 -26.32 1.87
N ALA A 384 -8.18 -25.09 1.33
CA ALA A 384 -7.58 -24.76 0.03
C ALA A 384 -6.04 -24.91 0.01
N SER A 385 -5.38 -24.62 1.13
CA SER A 385 -3.92 -24.77 1.26
C SER A 385 -3.49 -26.25 1.25
N VAL A 386 -4.28 -27.14 1.87
CA VAL A 386 -4.03 -28.60 1.82
C VAL A 386 -4.18 -29.13 0.38
N GLU A 387 -5.22 -28.70 -0.33
CA GLU A 387 -5.46 -29.10 -1.73
C GLU A 387 -4.33 -28.62 -2.67
N MET A 388 -3.82 -27.41 -2.44
CA MET A 388 -2.68 -26.87 -3.20
C MET A 388 -1.39 -27.67 -2.95
N VAL A 389 -1.10 -28.05 -1.70
CA VAL A 389 0.07 -28.87 -1.34
C VAL A 389 -0.02 -30.26 -1.99
N GLN A 390 -1.21 -30.89 -1.98
CA GLN A 390 -1.43 -32.18 -2.64
C GLN A 390 -1.24 -32.08 -4.16
N SER A 391 -1.74 -31.01 -4.77
CA SER A 391 -1.60 -30.76 -6.20
C SER A 391 -0.14 -30.54 -6.61
N ALA A 392 0.62 -29.78 -5.81
CA ALA A 392 2.05 -29.58 -6.01
C ALA A 392 2.84 -30.90 -5.91
N ARG A 393 2.50 -31.75 -4.92
CA ARG A 393 3.13 -33.07 -4.75
C ARG A 393 2.91 -33.96 -5.97
N LYS A 394 1.68 -34.00 -6.48
CA LYS A 394 1.33 -34.77 -7.68
C LYS A 394 2.05 -34.28 -8.94
N ALA A 395 2.21 -32.96 -9.10
CA ALA A 395 2.95 -32.37 -10.21
C ALA A 395 4.45 -32.76 -10.17
N LEU A 396 5.06 -32.71 -8.98
CA LEU A 396 6.46 -33.09 -8.78
C LEU A 396 6.71 -34.58 -9.01
N ASP A 397 5.78 -35.45 -8.62
CA ASP A 397 5.85 -36.89 -8.93
C ASP A 397 5.80 -37.13 -10.45
N SER A 398 4.94 -36.39 -11.16
CA SER A 398 4.84 -36.48 -12.62
C SER A 398 6.12 -36.00 -13.31
N GLU A 399 6.71 -34.90 -12.87
CA GLU A 399 7.96 -34.36 -13.42
C GLU A 399 9.12 -35.34 -13.22
N ARG A 400 9.23 -35.93 -12.03
CA ARG A 400 10.20 -36.99 -11.73
C ARG A 400 10.05 -38.18 -12.69
N GLY A 401 8.81 -38.63 -12.91
CA GLY A 401 8.52 -39.72 -13.84
C GLY A 401 9.01 -39.44 -15.26
N VAL A 402 8.84 -38.20 -15.76
CA VAL A 402 9.30 -37.80 -17.08
C VAL A 402 10.83 -37.78 -17.17
N VAL A 403 11.53 -37.29 -16.15
CA VAL A 403 13.00 -37.25 -16.13
C VAL A 403 13.59 -38.67 -16.10
N VAL A 404 13.03 -39.58 -15.30
CA VAL A 404 13.48 -40.98 -15.24
C VAL A 404 13.22 -41.68 -16.57
N ALA A 405 12.05 -41.51 -17.17
CA ALA A 405 11.74 -42.09 -18.48
C ALA A 405 12.66 -41.57 -19.59
N ALA A 406 12.99 -40.26 -19.57
CA ALA A 406 13.95 -39.68 -20.51
C ALA A 406 15.37 -40.23 -20.31
N ALA A 407 15.81 -40.39 -19.06
CA ALA A 407 17.10 -40.99 -18.72
C ALA A 407 17.21 -42.45 -19.19
N GLU A 408 16.16 -43.25 -19.00
CA GLU A 408 16.08 -44.62 -19.52
C GLU A 408 16.12 -44.67 -21.04
N SER A 409 15.36 -43.80 -21.72
CA SER A 409 15.37 -43.72 -23.19
C SER A 409 16.75 -43.35 -23.74
N ILE A 410 17.45 -42.42 -23.10
CA ILE A 410 18.83 -42.06 -23.47
C ILE A 410 19.76 -43.26 -23.28
N ARG A 411 19.66 -44.01 -22.17
CA ARG A 411 20.47 -45.22 -21.93
C ARG A 411 20.23 -46.30 -22.98
N GLU A 412 18.98 -46.48 -23.40
CA GLU A 412 18.62 -47.44 -24.44
C GLU A 412 19.17 -47.03 -25.81
N GLN A 413 19.09 -45.74 -26.16
CA GLN A 413 19.69 -45.21 -27.37
C GLN A 413 21.21 -45.37 -27.38
N ILE A 414 21.89 -45.12 -26.26
CA ILE A 414 23.33 -45.34 -26.12
C ILE A 414 23.68 -46.81 -26.36
N LYS A 415 22.98 -47.75 -25.73
CA LYS A 415 23.19 -49.20 -25.95
C LYS A 415 23.01 -49.59 -27.42
N SER A 416 21.95 -49.09 -28.05
CA SER A 416 21.68 -49.30 -29.48
C SER A 416 22.77 -48.68 -30.37
N PHE A 417 23.34 -47.54 -29.97
CA PHE A 417 24.40 -46.87 -30.69
C PHE A 417 25.75 -47.57 -30.51
N GLU A 418 26.06 -48.07 -29.31
CA GLU A 418 27.25 -48.85 -28.99
C GLU A 418 27.29 -50.19 -29.75
N ALA A 419 26.15 -50.90 -29.82
CA ALA A 419 26.01 -52.11 -30.60
C ALA A 419 26.26 -51.90 -32.11
N ARG A 420 25.87 -50.73 -32.65
CA ARG A 420 26.15 -50.34 -34.05
C ARG A 420 27.61 -49.93 -34.24
N ALA A 421 28.18 -49.21 -33.27
CA ALA A 421 29.57 -48.74 -33.32
C ALA A 421 30.58 -49.90 -33.29
N ALA A 422 30.24 -51.02 -32.64
CA ALA A 422 31.07 -52.24 -32.60
C ALA A 422 31.29 -52.89 -33.99
N SER A 423 30.57 -52.46 -35.03
CA SER A 423 30.78 -52.91 -36.42
C SER A 423 31.86 -52.11 -37.18
N TYR A 424 32.41 -51.05 -36.58
CA TYR A 424 33.45 -50.19 -37.17
C TYR A 424 34.80 -50.43 -36.49
N ASP A 425 35.85 -50.77 -37.25
CA ASP A 425 37.19 -51.04 -36.71
C ASP A 425 37.98 -49.75 -36.37
N GLY A 426 38.63 -49.72 -35.21
CA GLY A 426 39.71 -48.76 -34.89
C GLY A 426 39.38 -47.63 -33.88
N GLN A 427 39.90 -46.42 -34.13
CA GLN A 427 39.88 -45.28 -33.20
C GLN A 427 38.46 -44.74 -32.90
N LEU A 428 37.51 -44.96 -33.81
CA LEU A 428 36.09 -44.61 -33.65
C LEU A 428 35.45 -45.39 -32.50
N GLU A 429 35.70 -46.69 -32.37
CA GLU A 429 35.18 -47.51 -31.26
C GLU A 429 35.63 -46.96 -29.90
N LYS A 430 36.92 -46.56 -29.80
CA LYS A 430 37.48 -45.99 -28.57
C LYS A 430 36.86 -44.63 -28.23
N ALA A 431 36.70 -43.75 -29.22
CA ALA A 431 36.03 -42.45 -29.03
C ALA A 431 34.55 -42.63 -28.62
N PHE A 432 33.86 -43.62 -29.20
CA PHE A 432 32.48 -43.94 -28.83
C PHE A 432 32.36 -44.51 -27.42
N LYS A 433 33.25 -45.38 -26.97
CA LYS A 433 33.28 -45.87 -25.58
C LYS A 433 33.47 -44.71 -24.58
N THR A 434 34.37 -43.78 -24.88
CA THR A 434 34.54 -42.57 -24.06
C THR A 434 33.27 -41.73 -24.03
N PHE A 435 32.63 -41.50 -25.18
CA PHE A 435 31.39 -40.72 -25.28
C PHE A 435 30.20 -41.39 -24.55
N SER A 436 30.04 -42.70 -24.71
CA SER A 436 29.03 -43.51 -24.01
C SER A 436 29.19 -43.44 -22.49
N THR A 437 30.43 -43.53 -22.01
CA THR A 437 30.76 -43.40 -20.58
C THR A 437 30.40 -42.00 -20.07
N GLU A 438 30.72 -40.95 -20.82
CA GLU A 438 30.48 -39.57 -20.42
C GLU A 438 28.99 -39.20 -20.41
N ILE A 439 28.21 -39.67 -21.39
CA ILE A 439 26.76 -39.52 -21.37
C ILE A 439 26.15 -40.35 -20.25
N GLY A 440 26.60 -41.59 -20.04
CA GLY A 440 26.14 -42.43 -18.94
C GLY A 440 26.35 -41.77 -17.56
N ARG A 441 27.50 -41.12 -17.37
CA ARG A 441 27.79 -40.30 -16.19
C ARG A 441 26.83 -39.12 -16.07
N SER A 442 26.65 -38.36 -17.15
CA SER A 442 25.77 -37.18 -17.18
C SER A 442 24.31 -37.53 -16.92
N VAL A 443 23.79 -38.62 -17.49
CA VAL A 443 22.43 -39.11 -17.27
C VAL A 443 22.25 -39.52 -15.81
N SER A 444 23.22 -40.21 -15.23
CA SER A 444 23.18 -40.61 -13.81
C SER A 444 23.24 -39.40 -12.87
N GLU A 445 23.99 -38.36 -13.23
CA GLU A 445 24.02 -37.09 -12.49
C GLU A 445 22.68 -36.35 -12.55
N VAL A 446 22.04 -36.29 -13.72
CA VAL A 446 20.70 -35.68 -13.88
C VAL A 446 19.66 -36.44 -13.07
N GLU A 447 19.69 -37.77 -13.09
CA GLU A 447 18.76 -38.62 -12.34
C GLU A 447 18.96 -38.49 -10.83
N ASN A 448 20.21 -38.46 -10.36
CA ASN A 448 20.54 -38.21 -8.95
C ASN A 448 20.12 -36.81 -8.51
N HIS A 449 20.35 -35.79 -9.33
CA HIS A 449 19.93 -34.42 -9.05
C HIS A 449 18.40 -34.31 -8.98
N ALA A 450 17.68 -34.91 -9.93
CA ALA A 450 16.22 -34.94 -9.92
C ALA A 450 15.65 -35.64 -8.68
N ASN A 451 16.25 -36.76 -8.27
CA ASN A 451 15.86 -37.46 -7.03
C ASN A 451 16.13 -36.61 -5.78
N ALA A 452 17.28 -35.93 -5.70
CA ALA A 452 17.62 -35.07 -4.57
C ALA A 452 16.70 -33.85 -4.47
N VAL A 453 16.42 -33.20 -5.61
CA VAL A 453 15.50 -32.06 -5.71
C VAL A 453 14.09 -32.49 -5.29
N HIS A 454 13.62 -33.64 -5.78
CA HIS A 454 12.32 -34.18 -5.40
C HIS A 454 12.21 -34.47 -3.90
N GLN A 455 13.25 -35.06 -3.29
CA GLN A 455 13.28 -35.34 -1.86
C GLN A 455 13.22 -34.04 -1.03
N GLN A 456 14.00 -33.03 -1.42
CA GLN A 456 13.99 -31.73 -0.76
C GLN A 456 12.62 -31.03 -0.85
N TYR A 457 11.94 -31.11 -1.99
CA TYR A 457 10.59 -30.57 -2.14
C TYR A 457 9.54 -31.37 -1.37
N ALA A 458 9.67 -32.70 -1.29
CA ALA A 458 8.78 -33.54 -0.49
C ALA A 458 8.88 -33.19 1.00
N ASP A 459 10.09 -32.95 1.51
CA ASP A 459 10.32 -32.54 2.90
C ASP A 459 9.76 -31.12 3.18
N ALA A 460 9.94 -30.19 2.23
CA ALA A 460 9.39 -28.85 2.33
C ALA A 460 7.85 -28.84 2.31
N LEU A 461 7.23 -29.63 1.44
CA LEU A 461 5.78 -29.80 1.36
C LEU A 461 5.22 -30.48 2.62
N GLY A 462 5.93 -31.45 3.19
CA GLY A 462 5.56 -32.07 4.46
C GLY A 462 5.60 -31.10 5.63
N THR A 463 6.60 -30.21 5.65
CA THR A 463 6.70 -29.14 6.65
C THR A 463 5.55 -28.14 6.52
N LEU A 464 5.22 -27.73 5.29
CA LEU A 464 4.07 -26.85 5.01
C LEU A 464 2.74 -27.49 5.43
N GLN A 465 2.55 -28.79 5.14
CA GLN A 465 1.37 -29.53 5.57
C GLN A 465 1.24 -29.55 7.10
N ALA A 466 2.33 -29.83 7.83
CA ALA A 466 2.34 -29.83 9.28
C ALA A 466 1.99 -28.45 9.88
N VAL A 467 2.46 -27.36 9.26
CA VAL A 467 2.09 -25.99 9.67
C VAL A 467 0.60 -25.71 9.45
N ILE A 468 0.05 -26.15 8.31
CA ILE A 468 -1.37 -25.97 7.98
C ILE A 468 -2.27 -26.79 8.92
N GLU A 469 -1.89 -28.03 9.23
CA GLU A 469 -2.62 -28.89 10.16
C GLU A 469 -2.62 -28.33 11.60
N ASN A 470 -1.48 -27.78 12.05
CA ASN A 470 -1.39 -27.09 13.33
C ASN A 470 -2.26 -25.81 13.37
N ALA A 471 -2.31 -25.05 12.28
CA ALA A 471 -3.17 -23.87 12.19
C ALA A 471 -4.67 -24.24 12.22
N LYS A 472 -5.05 -25.40 11.67
CA LYS A 472 -6.43 -25.92 11.72
C LYS A 472 -6.89 -26.33 13.12
N ALA A 473 -5.95 -26.69 14.00
CA ALA A 473 -6.23 -27.10 15.38
C ALA A 473 -6.47 -25.93 16.35
N PHE A 474 -6.22 -24.69 15.92
CA PHE A 474 -6.44 -23.51 16.75
C PHE A 474 -7.95 -23.29 17.00
N ARG A 475 -8.39 -23.55 18.24
CA ARG A 475 -9.71 -23.15 18.73
C ARG A 475 -9.55 -21.94 19.66
N PRO A 476 -10.22 -20.81 19.40
CA PRO A 476 -10.30 -19.74 20.38
C PRO A 476 -11.08 -20.24 21.60
N GLU A 477 -10.44 -20.22 22.75
CA GLU A 477 -10.98 -20.69 24.02
C GLU A 477 -12.02 -19.68 24.52
N SER A 478 -13.27 -19.86 24.11
CA SER A 478 -14.42 -19.09 24.62
C SER A 478 -15.59 -20.02 24.93
N GLU A 479 -15.39 -21.01 25.80
CA GLU A 479 -16.51 -21.62 26.50
C GLU A 479 -16.70 -20.92 27.84
N ARG A 480 -17.83 -20.21 27.99
CA ARG A 480 -18.32 -19.76 29.30
C ARG A 480 -18.57 -20.99 30.18
N PRO A 481 -18.27 -20.95 31.49
CA PRO A 481 -18.74 -21.99 32.39
C PRO A 481 -20.27 -22.03 32.34
N ALA A 482 -20.84 -23.20 32.11
CA ALA A 482 -22.27 -23.43 32.28
C ALA A 482 -22.62 -23.26 33.77
N GLU A 483 -23.63 -22.43 34.04
CA GLU A 483 -24.25 -22.27 35.38
C GLU A 483 -24.96 -23.55 35.84
#